data_AF-A0A7T7XK15-F1
#
_entry.id   AF-A0A7T7XK15-F1
#
_cell.length_a   1.000
_cell.length_b   1.000
_cell.length_c   1.000
_cell.angle_alpha   90.00
_cell.angle_beta   90.00
_cell.angle_gamma   90.00
#
_symmetry.space_group_name_H-M   'P 1'
#
loop_
_entity.id
_entity.type
_entity.pdbx_description
1 polymer ?
#
loop_
_entity_poly.entity_id
_entity_poly.type
_entity_poly.pdbx_seq_one_letter_code
_entity_poly.pdbx_strand_id
1 'polypeptide(L)'
;MKVCLDTCHVFDADYDIMQNLNGVLSEFDGIIGHYRLKAIRLNNSKNPFTSHNDRHEKIGQGTLGLEAFGYIINHQALRELPFYLETPNELPGSAGEIRIPKGLYKAP
;
A
#
# COMPACT_ATOMS: atom_id res chain seq x y z
N MET A 1 -19.04 -6.24 8.77
CA MET A 1 -18.31 -5.68 7.62
C MET A 1 -16.85 -5.42 8.01
N LYS A 2 -15.89 -5.69 7.10
CA LYS A 2 -14.44 -5.46 7.27
C LYS A 2 -13.92 -4.67 6.07
N VAL A 3 -12.73 -4.08 6.19
CA VAL A 3 -12.13 -3.23 5.15
C VAL A 3 -10.76 -3.75 4.74
N CYS A 4 -10.48 -3.65 3.45
CA CYS A 4 -9.16 -3.80 2.85
C CYS A 4 -8.72 -2.43 2.33
N LEU A 5 -7.50 -2.03 2.64
CA LEU A 5 -6.90 -0.79 2.10
C LEU A 5 -6.08 -1.15 0.88
N ASP A 6 -6.33 -0.47 -0.23
CA ASP A 6 -5.53 -0.58 -1.45
C ASP A 6 -4.67 0.68 -1.62
N THR A 7 -3.36 0.51 -1.68
CA THR A 7 -2.42 1.64 -1.71
C THR A 7 -2.50 2.42 -3.03
N CYS A 8 -2.81 1.77 -4.15
CA CYS A 8 -3.02 2.48 -5.41
C CYS A 8 -4.29 3.34 -5.33
N HIS A 9 -5.38 2.76 -4.82
CA HIS A 9 -6.66 3.48 -4.77
C HIS A 9 -6.63 4.66 -3.81
N VAL A 10 -6.05 4.46 -2.62
CA VAL A 10 -5.93 5.52 -1.61
C VAL A 10 -5.09 6.68 -2.16
N PHE A 11 -3.96 6.37 -2.79
CA PHE A 11 -3.11 7.37 -3.43
C PHE A 11 -3.81 8.10 -4.60
N ASP A 12 -4.55 7.38 -5.44
CA ASP A 12 -5.31 7.97 -6.53
C ASP A 12 -6.53 8.79 -6.05
N ALA A 13 -6.98 8.61 -4.80
CA ALA A 13 -8.15 9.24 -4.19
C ALA A 13 -7.79 10.35 -3.17
N ASP A 14 -6.69 11.07 -3.41
CA ASP A 14 -6.29 12.28 -2.66
C ASP A 14 -5.76 12.04 -1.24
N TYR A 15 -5.46 10.80 -0.88
CA TYR A 15 -4.84 10.46 0.42
C TYR A 15 -3.34 10.27 0.28
N ASP A 16 -2.57 11.24 0.78
CA ASP A 16 -1.10 11.24 0.68
C ASP A 16 -0.46 10.21 1.63
N ILE A 17 -0.44 8.95 1.21
CA ILE A 17 0.29 7.87 1.88
C ILE A 17 1.79 7.86 1.55
N MET A 18 2.27 8.74 0.67
CA MET A 18 3.70 8.90 0.39
C MET A 18 4.39 9.66 1.52
N GLN A 19 3.79 10.78 1.94
CA GLN A 19 4.39 11.70 2.91
C GLN A 19 3.62 11.75 4.24
N ASN A 20 2.36 11.33 4.27
CA ASN A 20 1.49 11.49 5.44
C ASN A 20 0.66 10.22 5.77
N LEU A 21 1.29 9.05 5.73
CA LEU A 21 0.64 7.78 6.07
C LEU A 21 -0.08 7.81 7.44
N ASN A 22 0.54 8.40 8.46
CA ASN A 22 -0.05 8.50 9.80
C ASN A 22 -1.35 9.32 9.79
N GLY A 23 -1.38 10.45 9.05
CA GLY A 23 -2.57 11.27 8.92
C GLY A 23 -3.72 10.51 8.25
N VAL A 24 -3.42 9.81 7.15
CA VAL A 24 -4.41 8.98 6.44
C VAL A 24 -4.98 7.86 7.32
N LEU A 25 -4.12 7.16 8.07
CA LEU A 25 -4.57 6.11 8.98
C LEU A 25 -5.36 6.66 10.19
N SER A 26 -4.99 7.84 10.69
CA SER A 26 -5.72 8.51 11.76
C SER A 26 -7.12 8.94 11.31
N GLU A 27 -7.25 9.46 10.08
CA GLU A 27 -8.55 9.80 9.50
C GLU A 27 -9.40 8.54 9.29
N PHE A 28 -8.80 7.47 8.74
CA PHE A 28 -9.47 6.18 8.59
C PHE A 28 -10.00 5.64 9.92
N ASP A 29 -9.20 5.71 11.00
CA ASP A 29 -9.62 5.27 12.33
C ASP A 29 -10.78 6.12 12.89
N GLY A 30 -10.72 7.44 12.71
CA GLY A 30 -11.77 8.35 13.16
C GLY A 30 -13.13 8.13 12.48
N ILE A 31 -13.14 7.74 11.20
CA ILE A 31 -14.36 7.58 10.40
C ILE A 31 -14.87 6.13 10.42
N ILE A 32 -13.96 5.15 10.24
CA ILE A 32 -14.31 3.74 10.01
C ILE A 32 -13.92 2.85 11.19
N GLY A 33 -12.77 3.15 11.81
CA GLY A 33 -12.17 2.38 12.90
C GLY A 33 -11.12 1.36 12.41
N HIS A 34 -9.91 1.45 12.93
CA HIS A 34 -8.75 0.62 12.59
C HIS A 34 -9.02 -0.87 12.83
N TYR A 35 -9.83 -1.22 13.84
CA TYR A 35 -10.22 -2.60 14.13
C TYR A 35 -10.98 -3.27 12.97
N ARG A 36 -11.48 -2.51 12.00
CA ARG A 36 -12.11 -3.02 10.78
C ARG A 36 -11.14 -3.27 9.64
N LEU A 37 -9.94 -2.67 9.67
CA LEU A 37 -8.89 -2.94 8.70
C LEU A 37 -8.34 -4.36 8.91
N LYS A 38 -8.31 -5.16 7.84
CA LYS A 38 -7.95 -6.58 7.92
C LYS A 38 -6.99 -7.06 6.85
N ALA A 39 -6.74 -6.27 5.81
CA ALA A 39 -5.83 -6.62 4.73
C ALA A 39 -5.36 -5.37 4.00
N ILE A 40 -4.17 -5.47 3.41
CA ILE A 40 -3.61 -4.44 2.52
C ILE A 40 -3.41 -5.05 1.14
N ARG A 41 -3.87 -4.34 0.11
CA ARG A 41 -3.45 -4.55 -1.27
C ARG A 41 -2.33 -3.57 -1.55
N LEU A 42 -1.12 -4.11 -1.69
CA LEU A 42 0.12 -3.36 -1.78
C LEU A 42 0.44 -3.12 -3.26
N ASN A 43 -0.27 -2.20 -3.88
CA ASN A 43 -0.15 -1.88 -5.30
C ASN A 43 0.52 -0.50 -5.48
N ASN A 44 1.45 -0.41 -6.43
CA ASN A 44 1.95 0.89 -6.87
C ASN A 44 0.96 1.51 -7.87
N SER A 45 1.04 2.82 -8.11
CA SER A 45 0.22 3.49 -9.14
C SER A 45 1.06 3.81 -10.36
N LYS A 46 0.53 3.55 -11.56
CA LYS A 46 1.12 4.05 -12.82
C LYS A 46 1.00 5.56 -12.95
N ASN A 47 0.08 6.17 -12.21
CA ASN A 47 -0.33 7.55 -12.40
C ASN A 47 0.14 8.45 -11.26
N PRO A 48 0.25 9.76 -11.47
CA PRO A 48 0.52 10.70 -10.38
C PRO A 48 -0.53 10.63 -9.25
N PHE A 49 -0.19 11.23 -8.11
CA PHE A 49 -1.12 11.48 -7.01
C PHE A 49 -2.41 12.16 -7.52
N THR A 50 -3.56 11.86 -6.91
CA THR A 50 -4.88 12.46 -7.24
C THR A 50 -5.37 12.18 -8.68
N SER A 51 -4.95 11.07 -9.30
CA SER A 51 -5.26 10.81 -10.70
C SER A 51 -6.61 10.14 -10.95
N HIS A 52 -7.21 9.50 -9.93
CA HIS A 52 -8.47 8.77 -10.01
C HIS A 52 -8.57 7.74 -11.14
N ASN A 53 -7.45 7.11 -11.52
CA ASN A 53 -7.37 6.28 -12.72
C ASN A 53 -7.32 4.78 -12.42
N ASP A 54 -6.93 4.39 -11.21
CA ASP A 54 -6.88 2.99 -10.75
C ASP A 54 -6.11 2.11 -11.75
N ARG A 55 -4.81 2.39 -11.86
CA ARG A 55 -3.90 1.61 -12.71
C ARG A 55 -2.73 1.13 -11.88
N HIS A 56 -2.82 -0.11 -11.46
CA HIS A 56 -1.77 -0.77 -10.69
C HIS A 56 -0.46 -0.86 -11.48
N GLU A 57 0.63 -0.68 -10.76
CA GLU A 57 1.99 -0.90 -11.23
C GLU A 57 2.77 -1.76 -10.23
N LYS A 58 3.85 -2.36 -10.71
CA LYS A 58 4.77 -3.11 -9.87
C LYS A 58 5.43 -2.22 -8.82
N ILE A 59 5.75 -2.82 -7.68
CA ILE A 59 6.53 -2.17 -6.62
C ILE A 59 7.85 -1.65 -7.21
N GLY A 60 8.09 -0.35 -7.04
CA GLY A 60 9.28 0.34 -7.55
C GLY A 60 9.24 0.76 -9.03
N GLN A 61 8.15 0.50 -9.76
CA GLN A 61 8.01 0.91 -11.17
C GLN A 61 6.93 1.98 -11.41
N GLY A 62 6.22 2.39 -10.36
CA GLY A 62 5.20 3.43 -10.38
C GLY A 62 5.58 4.65 -9.55
N THR A 63 4.61 5.55 -9.37
CA THR A 63 4.77 6.90 -8.79
C THR A 63 4.71 6.93 -7.26
N LEU A 64 4.15 5.90 -6.60
CA LEU A 64 4.00 5.85 -5.15
C LEU A 64 5.37 5.70 -4.41
N GLY A 65 6.44 5.36 -5.14
CA GLY A 65 7.82 5.38 -4.65
C GLY A 65 8.14 4.25 -3.64
N LEU A 66 9.39 3.77 -3.65
CA LEU A 66 9.83 2.68 -2.75
C LEU A 66 9.84 3.08 -1.27
N GLU A 67 10.05 4.35 -0.98
CA GLU A 67 10.09 4.85 0.40
C GLU A 67 8.73 4.69 1.09
N ALA A 68 7.64 5.02 0.40
CA ALA A 68 6.28 4.85 0.90
C ALA A 68 5.98 3.37 1.24
N PHE A 69 6.37 2.44 0.37
CA PHE A 69 6.25 1.00 0.66
C PHE A 69 7.04 0.58 1.91
N GLY A 70 8.23 1.16 2.10
CA GLY A 70 9.02 0.97 3.31
C GLY A 70 8.29 1.45 4.57
N TYR A 71 7.61 2.60 4.51
CA TYR A 71 6.79 3.08 5.63
C TYR A 71 5.57 2.19 5.85
N ILE A 72 4.84 1.84 4.80
CA ILE A 72 3.60 1.04 4.87
C ILE A 72 3.87 -0.33 5.49
N ILE A 73 4.89 -1.06 5.02
CA ILE A 73 5.14 -2.43 5.49
C ILE A 73 5.68 -2.50 6.93
N ASN A 74 6.30 -1.42 7.40
CA ASN A 74 6.85 -1.34 8.75
C ASN A 74 5.93 -0.63 9.75
N HIS A 75 4.85 0.01 9.27
CA HIS A 75 3.96 0.78 10.13
C HIS A 75 3.32 -0.12 11.19
N GLN A 76 3.38 0.28 12.46
CA GLN A 76 2.94 -0.54 13.60
C GLN A 76 1.48 -1.02 13.47
N ALA A 77 0.59 -0.18 12.94
CA ALA A 77 -0.82 -0.55 12.74
C ALA A 77 -1.07 -1.48 11.55
N LEU A 78 -0.08 -1.65 10.65
CA LEU A 78 -0.24 -2.37 9.38
C LEU A 78 0.61 -3.63 9.27
N ARG A 79 1.80 -3.65 9.89
CA ARG A 79 2.84 -4.68 9.70
C ARG A 79 2.41 -6.12 10.04
N GLU A 80 1.39 -6.28 10.89
CA GLU A 80 0.83 -7.58 11.28
C GLU A 80 -0.35 -8.01 10.40
N LEU A 81 -0.78 -7.16 9.45
CA LEU A 81 -1.84 -7.49 8.50
C LEU A 81 -1.28 -8.27 7.31
N PRO A 82 -2.11 -9.10 6.66
CA PRO A 82 -1.73 -9.71 5.40
C PRO A 82 -1.64 -8.66 4.28
N PHE A 83 -0.59 -8.77 3.46
CA PHE A 83 -0.35 -7.96 2.27
C PHE A 83 -0.53 -8.81 1.01
N TYR A 84 -1.27 -8.30 0.03
CA TYR A 84 -1.52 -8.93 -1.26
C TYR A 84 -1.01 -8.03 -2.39
N LEU A 85 -0.38 -8.62 -3.40
CA LEU A 85 -0.03 -7.93 -4.65
C LEU A 85 -1.10 -8.21 -5.69
N GLU A 86 -1.58 -7.18 -6.37
CA GLU A 86 -2.53 -7.25 -7.49
C GLU A 86 -1.96 -6.51 -8.71
N THR A 87 -0.64 -6.56 -8.85
CA THR A 87 0.15 -5.86 -9.87
C THR A 87 0.14 -6.66 -11.19
N PRO A 88 0.35 -6.00 -12.34
CA PRO A 88 0.35 -6.67 -13.64
C PRO A 88 1.59 -7.58 -13.78
N ASN A 89 1.46 -8.83 -13.35
CA ASN A 89 2.57 -9.78 -13.27
C ASN A 89 2.15 -11.23 -13.56
N GLU A 90 3.09 -12.01 -14.07
CA GLU A 90 2.97 -13.47 -14.17
C GLU A 90 3.58 -14.13 -12.92
N LEU A 91 3.22 -15.38 -12.61
CA LEU A 91 3.66 -16.07 -11.38
C LEU A 91 5.17 -15.97 -11.09
N PRO A 92 6.10 -16.19 -12.06
CA PRO A 92 7.53 -16.05 -11.81
C PRO A 92 7.93 -14.61 -11.43
N GLY A 93 7.27 -13.62 -12.03
CA GLY A 93 7.52 -12.22 -11.76
C GLY A 93 6.96 -11.78 -10.40
N SER A 94 5.84 -12.36 -9.95
CA SER A 94 5.27 -12.11 -8.62
C SER A 94 6.25 -12.51 -7.52
N ALA A 95 6.97 -13.64 -7.68
CA ALA A 95 7.97 -14.07 -6.71
C ALA A 95 9.15 -13.08 -6.60
N GLY A 96 9.57 -12.49 -7.72
CA GLY A 96 10.60 -11.44 -7.75
C GLY A 96 10.12 -10.17 -7.07
N GLU A 97 8.88 -9.77 -7.35
CA GLU A 97 8.29 -8.57 -6.78
C GLU A 97 8.12 -8.66 -5.25
N ILE A 98 7.69 -9.80 -4.72
CA ILE A 98 7.59 -10.05 -3.26
C ILE A 98 8.93 -9.84 -2.54
N ARG A 99 10.07 -10.04 -3.21
CA ARG A 99 11.39 -9.84 -2.59
C ARG A 99 11.65 -8.37 -2.26
N ILE A 100 11.06 -7.44 -3.00
CA ILE A 100 11.24 -6.00 -2.79
C ILE A 100 10.69 -5.57 -1.42
N PRO A 101 9.38 -5.73 -1.11
CA PRO A 101 8.86 -5.36 0.20
C PRO A 101 9.49 -6.20 1.33
N LYS A 102 9.85 -7.47 1.09
CA LYS A 102 10.60 -8.27 2.07
C LYS A 102 11.97 -7.68 2.41
N GLY A 103 12.67 -7.08 1.43
CA GLY A 103 13.93 -6.38 1.66
C GLY A 103 13.77 -5.04 2.38
N LEU A 104 12.58 -4.43 2.33
CA LEU A 104 12.26 -3.21 3.06
C LEU A 104 11.76 -3.48 4.49
N TYR A 105 11.31 -4.70 4.78
CA TYR A 105 10.80 -5.09 6.09
C TYR A 105 11.92 -5.11 7.14
N LYS A 106 11.69 -4.42 8.26
CA LYS A 106 12.57 -4.37 9.42
C LYS A 106 12.01 -5.31 10.48
N ALA A 107 12.72 -6.42 10.70
CA ALA A 107 12.39 -7.36 11.77
C ALA A 107 12.29 -6.59 13.11
N PRO A 108 11.34 -6.97 13.98
CA PRO A 108 11.18 -6.34 15.29
C PRO A 108 12.39 -6.57 16.19
#